data_AF-A0A945INH8-F1
#
_entry.id   AF-A0A945INH8-F1
#
_cell.length_a   1.000
_cell.length_b   1.000
_cell.length_c   1.000
_cell.angle_alpha   90.00
_cell.angle_beta   90.00
_cell.angle_gamma   90.00
#
_symmetry.space_group_name_H-M   'P 1'
#
loop_
_entity.id
_entity.type
_entity.pdbx_description
1 polymer ?
#
loop_
_entity_poly.entity_id
_entity_poly.type
_entity_poly.pdbx_seq_one_letter_code
_entity_poly.pdbx_strand_id
1 'polypeptide(L)' 'AHAIDEESEEVPELGEDGEQGPDTMRVWLSAAYARAFAERTRRVTESGRPPCPFCQQPLDPEGHICPRANGYKRRDL' A
#
# COMPACT_ATOMS: atom_id res chain seq x y z
N ALA A 1 -6.83 -8.34 -0.76
CA ALA A 1 -7.02 -7.29 0.26
C ALA A 1 -8.40 -7.53 0.83
N HIS A 2 -8.50 -7.78 2.14
CA HIS A 2 -9.80 -7.93 2.79
C HIS A 2 -10.33 -6.52 3.07
N ALA A 3 -11.46 -6.17 2.46
CA ALA A 3 -12.27 -5.07 2.98
C ALA A 3 -12.99 -5.65 4.20
N ILE A 4 -12.52 -5.29 5.38
CA ILE A 4 -13.28 -5.53 6.61
C ILE A 4 -14.40 -4.49 6.63
N ASP A 5 -15.64 -4.94 6.62
CA ASP A 5 -16.78 -4.10 6.98
C ASP A 5 -16.73 -3.89 8.50
N GLU A 6 -16.99 -2.67 8.97
CA GLU A 6 -16.83 -2.27 10.38
C GLU A 6 -17.81 -3.00 11.33
N GLU A 7 -18.76 -3.77 10.78
CA GLU A 7 -19.84 -4.42 11.52
C GLU A 7 -19.64 -5.94 11.78
N SER A 8 -18.64 -6.59 11.17
CA SER A 8 -18.37 -8.03 11.39
C SER A 8 -16.99 -8.29 12.02
N GLU A 9 -16.97 -8.62 13.30
CA GLU A 9 -15.75 -8.96 14.06
C GLU A 9 -15.21 -10.38 13.73
N GLU A 10 -15.93 -11.12 12.89
CA GLU A 10 -15.60 -12.50 12.52
C GLU A 10 -14.79 -12.52 11.22
N VAL A 11 -13.54 -12.98 11.29
CA VAL A 11 -12.69 -13.18 10.11
C VAL A 11 -13.27 -14.35 9.31
N PRO A 12 -13.80 -14.14 8.09
CA PRO A 12 -14.39 -15.22 7.31
C PRO A 12 -13.36 -16.32 7.04
N GLU A 13 -13.76 -17.59 7.18
CA GLU A 13 -12.91 -18.69 6.73
C GLU A 13 -12.60 -18.49 5.23
N LEU A 14 -11.31 -18.56 4.86
CA LEU A 14 -10.76 -18.27 3.51
C LEU A 14 -11.27 -19.20 2.38
N GLY A 15 -12.35 -19.95 2.63
CA GLY A 15 -12.91 -21.01 1.81
C GLY A 15 -14.35 -20.82 1.35
N GLU A 16 -15.13 -19.88 1.90
CA GLU A 16 -16.54 -19.72 1.52
C GLU A 16 -16.70 -18.69 0.39
N ASP A 17 -16.70 -19.17 -0.86
CA ASP A 17 -17.21 -18.42 -2.03
C ASP A 17 -18.75 -18.38 -1.99
N GLY A 18 -19.32 -17.84 -0.90
CA GLY A 18 -20.75 -17.66 -0.74
C GLY A 18 -21.24 -16.41 -1.47
N GLU A 19 -22.53 -16.38 -1.84
CA GLU A 19 -23.18 -15.27 -2.57
C GLU A 19 -23.13 -13.92 -1.81
N GLN A 20 -22.80 -13.96 -0.51
CA GLN A 20 -22.66 -12.80 0.39
C GLN A 20 -21.21 -12.62 0.91
N GLY A 21 -20.25 -13.43 0.45
CA GLY A 21 -18.84 -13.35 0.85
C GLY A 21 -18.08 -12.25 0.10
N PRO A 22 -16.93 -11.79 0.61
CA PRO A 22 -16.11 -10.80 -0.08
C PRO A 22 -15.53 -11.36 -1.39
N ASP A 23 -15.37 -10.48 -2.39
CA ASP A 23 -14.67 -10.83 -3.63
C ASP A 23 -13.24 -11.32 -3.32
N THR A 24 -13.02 -12.63 -3.50
CA THR A 24 -11.78 -13.29 -3.09
C THR A 24 -11.08 -13.90 -4.31
N MET A 25 -9.75 -13.83 -4.33
CA MET A 25 -8.92 -14.49 -5.33
C MET A 25 -7.92 -15.41 -4.65
N ARG A 26 -7.95 -16.71 -5.01
CA ARG A 26 -6.97 -17.69 -4.56
C ARG A 26 -5.86 -17.85 -5.59
N VAL A 27 -4.62 -17.77 -5.12
CA VAL A 27 -3.42 -17.93 -5.97
C VAL A 27 -2.49 -18.97 -5.39
N TRP A 28 -1.95 -19.81 -6.26
CA TRP A 28 -0.87 -20.75 -5.92
C TRP A 28 0.42 -20.24 -6.53
N LEU A 29 1.47 -20.22 -5.72
CA LEU A 29 2.78 -19.75 -6.12
C LEU A 29 3.87 -20.53 -5.39
N SER A 30 4.98 -20.77 -6.08
CA SER A 30 6.16 -21.33 -5.41
C SER A 30 6.75 -20.30 -4.45
N ALA A 31 7.50 -20.78 -3.44
CA ALA A 31 8.19 -19.90 -2.51
C ALA A 31 9.12 -18.89 -3.21
N ALA A 32 9.74 -19.29 -4.33
CA ALA A 32 10.58 -18.39 -5.13
C ALA A 32 9.76 -17.26 -5.77
N TYR A 33 8.60 -17.58 -6.36
CA TYR A 33 7.72 -16.57 -6.94
C TYR A 33 7.13 -15.64 -5.87
N ALA A 34 6.84 -16.14 -4.66
CA ALA A 34 6.33 -15.33 -3.56
C ALA A 34 7.32 -14.23 -3.15
N ARG A 35 8.59 -14.60 -2.99
CA ARG A 35 9.66 -13.65 -2.65
C ARG A 35 9.85 -12.60 -3.76
N ALA A 36 9.91 -13.06 -5.01
CA ALA A 36 10.07 -12.17 -6.16
C ALA A 36 8.87 -11.23 -6.33
N PHE A 37 7.64 -11.67 -6.03
CA PHE A 37 6.45 -10.82 -6.04
C PHE A 37 6.56 -9.74 -4.95
N ALA A 38 6.87 -10.10 -3.71
CA ALA A 38 6.98 -9.16 -2.61
C ALA A 38 8.03 -8.06 -2.89
N GLU A 39 9.20 -8.43 -3.40
CA GLU A 39 10.26 -7.49 -3.77
C GLU A 39 9.84 -6.51 -4.88
N ARG A 40 9.15 -7.00 -5.92
CA ARG A 40 8.66 -6.14 -7.01
C ARG A 40 7.55 -5.20 -6.55
N THR A 41 6.58 -5.72 -5.80
CA THR A 41 5.46 -4.93 -5.29
C THR A 41 5.96 -3.77 -4.44
N ARG A 42 6.96 -4.00 -3.58
CA ARG A 42 7.58 -2.95 -2.78
C ARG A 42 8.10 -1.80 -3.63
N ARG A 43 8.84 -2.09 -4.70
CA ARG A 43 9.37 -1.06 -5.62
C ARG A 43 8.24 -0.27 -6.29
N VAL A 44 7.15 -0.95 -6.65
CA VAL A 44 5.98 -0.31 -7.28
C VAL A 44 5.24 0.58 -6.28
N THR A 45 4.96 0.10 -5.06
CA THR A 45 4.27 0.89 -4.04
C THR A 45 5.10 2.09 -3.57
N GLU A 46 6.42 1.94 -3.47
CA GLU A 46 7.34 3.02 -3.13
C GLU A 46 7.47 4.06 -4.25
N SER A 47 7.12 3.72 -5.49
CA SER A 47 7.15 4.67 -6.61
C SER A 47 6.04 5.72 -6.54
N GLY A 48 4.95 5.45 -5.80
CA GLY A 48 3.80 6.33 -5.64
C GLY A 48 3.91 7.25 -4.42
N ARG A 49 5.06 7.91 -4.20
CA ARG A 49 5.20 8.81 -3.03
C ARG A 49 4.25 10.01 -3.20
N PRO A 50 3.55 10.43 -2.13
CA PRO A 50 2.63 11.55 -2.21
C PRO A 50 3.34 12.78 -2.76
N PRO A 51 2.72 13.54 -3.67
CA PRO A 51 3.34 14.73 -4.23
C PRO A 51 3.43 15.81 -3.16
N CYS A 52 4.55 16.53 -3.13
CA CYS A 52 4.71 17.71 -2.28
C CYS A 52 3.65 18.76 -2.64
N PRO A 53 2.86 19.28 -1.69
CA PRO A 53 1.76 20.21 -1.99
C PRO A 53 2.21 21.56 -2.58
N PHE A 54 3.52 21.84 -2.59
CA PHE A 54 4.09 23.08 -3.13
C PHE A 54 4.74 22.87 -4.51
N CYS A 55 5.56 21.81 -4.67
CA CYS A 55 6.37 21.60 -5.88
C CYS A 55 5.97 20.36 -6.69
N GLN A 56 5.03 19.56 -6.22
CA GLN A 56 4.52 18.32 -6.85
C GLN A 56 5.58 17.24 -7.10
N GLN A 57 6.78 17.39 -6.54
CA GLN A 57 7.79 16.33 -6.55
C GLN A 57 7.45 15.27 -5.49
N PRO A 58 7.86 14.00 -5.69
CA PRO A 58 7.67 12.94 -4.71
C PRO A 58 8.28 13.31 -3.34
N LEU A 59 7.50 13.23 -2.26
CA LEU A 59 8.02 13.37 -0.89
C LEU A 59 8.99 12.22 -0.58
N ASP A 60 10.07 12.49 0.15
CA ASP A 60 11.03 11.48 0.61
C ASP A 60 10.69 11.07 2.06
N PRO A 61 10.76 9.77 2.43
CA PRO A 61 10.49 9.32 3.80
C PRO A 61 11.38 9.94 4.88
N GLU A 62 12.60 10.35 4.54
CA GLU A 62 13.55 10.98 5.46
C GLU A 62 13.30 12.50 5.56
N GLY A 63 12.32 13.00 4.82
CA GLY A 63 11.83 14.36 4.73
C GLY A 63 12.26 15.06 3.43
N HIS A 64 11.37 15.91 2.90
CA HIS A 64 11.55 16.59 1.62
C HIS A 64 12.00 18.06 1.80
N ILE A 65 13.07 18.46 1.11
CA ILE A 65 13.51 19.86 1.02
C ILE A 65 12.83 20.50 -0.20
N CYS A 66 11.79 21.29 0.04
CA CYS A 66 11.03 21.92 -1.04
C CYS A 66 11.69 23.24 -1.51
N PRO A 67 12.10 23.37 -2.79
CA PRO A 67 12.62 24.63 -3.33
C PRO A 67 11.59 25.77 -3.30
N ARG A 68 10.29 25.44 -3.41
CA ARG A 68 9.18 26.41 -3.35
C ARG A 68 8.83 26.88 -1.94
N ALA A 69 9.32 26.19 -0.91
CA ALA A 69 9.12 26.56 0.49
C ALA A 69 10.44 27.00 1.17
N ASN A 70 11.41 27.49 0.40
CA ASN A 70 12.75 27.89 0.89
C ASN A 70 13.44 26.84 1.78
N GLY A 71 13.28 25.57 1.45
CA GLY A 71 13.92 24.47 2.16
C GLY A 71 13.27 24.06 3.48
N TYR A 72 12.03 24.50 3.76
CA TYR A 72 11.28 24.03 4.92
C TYR A 72 11.09 22.51 4.88
N LYS A 73 11.73 21.81 5.82
CA LYS A 73 11.63 20.37 6.02
C LYS A 73 10.55 20.08 7.07
N ARG A 74 9.43 19.51 6.64
CA ARG A 74 8.42 19.00 7.57
C ARG A 74 9.00 17.75 8.24
N ARG A 75 8.98 17.70 9.57
CA ARG A 75 9.10 16.43 10.30
C ARG A 75 7.70 15.84 10.25
N ASP A 76 7.52 14.76 9.50
CA ASP A 76 6.19 14.25 9.16
C ASP A 76 5.41 13.78 10.41
N LEU A 77 4.08 13.88 10.31
CA LEU A 77 3.05 13.29 11.18
C LEU A 77 3.04 11.76 11.07
#